data_AF-A0A933MRV6-F1
#
_entry.id   AF-A0A933MRV6-F1
#
_cell.length_a   1.000
_cell.length_b   1.000
_cell.length_c   1.000
_cell.angle_alpha   90.00
_cell.angle_beta   90.00
_cell.angle_gamma   90.00
#
_symmetry.space_group_name_H-M   'P 1'
#
loop_
_entity.id
_entity.type
_entity.pdbx_description
1 polymer ?
#
loop_
_entity_poly.entity_id
_entity_poly.type
_entity_poly.pdbx_seq_one_letter_code
_entity_poly.pdbx_strand_id
1 'polypeptide(L)'
;MAGKGPLCVALAVTREAIEKGMPLNPEDLLTPGGGQVKVLGLAPVQSILKEYGITRVLAKEGGRTSRGSIRNMRLYVAFLNKRHDQYGHSLDLVGVEEWWVDQVLKFFAAMPFVLHYDSAKSSRSLIRDLLEQAERRQKESAGATVVGTVLQHLVGAKLSLLMGETVMHHGASVADEQSGRDADFSIEDVAVHVTTSPTEGLIRKCRANIENNLRPLIVTTNKELAIGLSRNEKIEDRIDVFEAEQFLASNLYELGKFASKGRHTTARQLVEEYNKIVSKHETDPSLIIKVGK
;
A
#
# COMPACT_ATOMS: atom_id res chain seq x y z
N MET A 1 3.52 -11.09 -19.61
CA MET A 1 2.10 -10.66 -19.56
C MET A 1 1.97 -9.66 -18.42
N ALA A 2 1.55 -8.41 -18.66
CA ALA A 2 1.43 -7.40 -17.60
C ALA A 2 0.02 -6.79 -17.60
N GLY A 3 -0.61 -6.69 -16.43
CA GLY A 3 -1.93 -6.09 -16.24
C GLY A 3 -3.05 -7.09 -15.90
N LYS A 4 -4.20 -6.54 -15.48
CA LYS A 4 -5.34 -7.28 -14.93
C LYS A 4 -5.85 -8.40 -15.86
N GLY A 5 -6.07 -8.09 -17.14
CA GLY A 5 -6.63 -9.05 -18.11
C GLY A 5 -5.75 -10.28 -18.32
N PRO A 6 -4.46 -10.10 -18.68
CA PRO A 6 -3.53 -11.23 -18.79
C PRO A 6 -3.38 -12.06 -17.51
N LEU A 7 -3.37 -11.43 -16.33
CA LEU A 7 -3.30 -12.15 -15.05
C LEU A 7 -4.55 -13.00 -14.80
N CYS A 8 -5.74 -12.48 -15.10
CA CYS A 8 -6.99 -13.27 -15.02
C CYS A 8 -6.94 -14.49 -15.95
N VAL A 9 -6.41 -14.33 -17.17
CA VAL A 9 -6.23 -15.43 -18.14
C VAL A 9 -5.29 -16.49 -17.58
N ALA A 10 -4.14 -16.09 -17.08
CA ALA A 10 -3.15 -17.03 -16.60
C ALA A 10 -3.65 -17.85 -15.40
N LEU A 11 -4.30 -17.21 -14.42
CA LEU A 11 -4.90 -17.91 -13.28
C LEU A 11 -5.99 -18.89 -13.72
N ALA A 12 -6.98 -18.42 -14.47
CA ALA A 12 -8.13 -19.25 -14.84
C ALA A 12 -7.74 -20.44 -15.74
N VAL A 13 -6.79 -20.25 -16.66
CA VAL A 13 -6.30 -21.33 -17.53
C VAL A 13 -5.42 -22.32 -16.76
N THR A 14 -4.62 -21.85 -15.81
CA THR A 14 -3.81 -22.75 -14.96
C THR A 14 -4.72 -23.61 -14.08
N ARG A 15 -5.75 -23.02 -13.46
CA ARG A 15 -6.73 -23.77 -12.67
C ARG A 15 -7.45 -24.83 -13.50
N GLU A 16 -7.84 -24.49 -14.73
CA GLU A 16 -8.44 -25.44 -15.64
C GLU A 16 -7.50 -26.61 -15.98
N ALA A 17 -6.19 -26.34 -16.18
CA ALA A 17 -5.19 -27.37 -16.40
C ALA A 17 -5.05 -28.32 -15.20
N ILE A 18 -5.14 -27.80 -13.98
CA ILE A 18 -5.13 -28.59 -12.74
C ILE A 18 -6.37 -29.49 -12.67
N GLU A 19 -7.55 -28.94 -12.94
CA GLU A 19 -8.83 -29.65 -12.77
C GLU A 19 -9.12 -30.67 -13.88
N LYS A 20 -8.74 -30.37 -15.13
CA LYS A 20 -9.06 -31.20 -16.31
C LYS A 20 -7.87 -32.01 -16.82
N GLY A 21 -6.67 -31.70 -16.36
CA GLY A 21 -5.43 -32.28 -16.85
C GLY A 21 -4.93 -31.66 -18.15
N MET A 22 -3.75 -32.10 -18.55
CA MET A 22 -3.03 -31.67 -19.75
C MET A 22 -3.00 -32.80 -20.80
N PRO A 23 -2.88 -32.48 -22.11
CA PRO A 23 -2.84 -31.14 -22.70
C PRO A 23 -4.23 -30.49 -22.77
N LEU A 24 -4.26 -29.16 -22.77
CA LEU A 24 -5.49 -28.39 -22.95
C LEU A 24 -5.76 -28.13 -24.43
N ASN A 25 -7.02 -28.21 -24.85
CA ASN A 25 -7.46 -27.73 -26.16
C ASN A 25 -8.03 -26.30 -26.03
N PRO A 26 -7.45 -25.29 -26.71
CA PRO A 26 -7.94 -23.91 -26.64
C PRO A 26 -9.41 -23.73 -27.01
N GLU A 27 -9.96 -24.56 -27.91
CA GLU A 27 -11.36 -24.45 -28.34
C GLU A 27 -12.34 -24.82 -27.21
N ASP A 28 -11.95 -25.76 -26.35
CA ASP A 28 -12.79 -26.19 -25.23
C ASP A 28 -12.97 -25.09 -24.19
N LEU A 29 -12.05 -24.12 -24.16
CA LEU A 29 -12.05 -22.96 -23.28
C LEU A 29 -12.86 -21.78 -23.80
N LEU A 30 -13.40 -21.83 -25.03
CA LEU A 30 -14.22 -20.76 -25.60
C LEU A 30 -15.72 -20.97 -25.40
N THR A 31 -16.47 -19.89 -25.21
CA THR A 31 -17.95 -19.96 -25.14
C THR A 31 -18.53 -20.45 -26.47
N PRO A 32 -19.78 -20.95 -26.51
CA PRO A 32 -20.40 -21.46 -27.74
C PRO A 32 -20.38 -20.47 -28.92
N GLY A 33 -20.42 -19.16 -28.63
CA GLY A 33 -20.32 -18.10 -29.65
C GLY A 33 -18.88 -17.67 -29.99
N GLY A 34 -17.85 -18.33 -29.45
CA GLY A 34 -16.43 -18.07 -29.70
C GLY A 34 -15.88 -16.71 -29.21
N GLY A 35 -16.75 -15.80 -28.79
CA GLY A 35 -16.41 -14.42 -28.46
C GLY A 35 -15.79 -14.21 -27.08
N GLN A 36 -15.80 -15.21 -26.19
CA GLN A 36 -15.27 -15.11 -24.83
C GLN A 36 -14.62 -16.42 -24.38
N VAL A 37 -13.75 -16.34 -23.36
CA VAL A 37 -13.18 -17.51 -22.67
C VAL A 37 -14.15 -17.92 -21.55
N LYS A 38 -14.60 -19.18 -21.53
CA LYS A 38 -15.59 -19.73 -20.59
C LYS A 38 -15.20 -19.53 -19.12
N VAL A 39 -13.93 -19.81 -18.82
CA VAL A 39 -13.39 -19.79 -17.45
C VAL A 39 -13.09 -18.39 -16.93
N LEU A 40 -13.28 -17.35 -17.75
CA LEU A 40 -13.07 -15.96 -17.34
C LEU A 40 -14.34 -15.33 -16.77
N GLY A 41 -14.17 -14.74 -15.60
CA GLY A 41 -15.18 -13.95 -14.91
C GLY A 41 -14.72 -13.56 -13.52
N LEU A 42 -15.44 -12.62 -12.89
CA LEU A 42 -15.12 -12.20 -11.52
C LEU A 42 -15.13 -13.38 -10.55
N ALA A 43 -16.21 -14.18 -10.57
CA ALA A 43 -16.38 -15.28 -9.62
C ALA A 43 -15.29 -16.36 -9.74
N PRO A 44 -14.96 -16.92 -10.93
CA PRO A 44 -13.89 -17.90 -11.06
C PRO A 44 -12.53 -17.38 -10.59
N VAL A 45 -12.11 -16.20 -11.06
CA VAL A 45 -10.81 -15.61 -10.68
C VAL A 45 -10.76 -15.29 -9.19
N GLN A 46 -11.84 -14.76 -8.62
CA GLN A 46 -11.88 -14.42 -7.20
C GLN A 46 -11.93 -15.67 -6.32
N SER A 47 -12.51 -16.78 -6.78
CA SER A 47 -12.49 -18.05 -6.05
C SER A 47 -11.07 -18.54 -5.86
N ILE A 48 -10.28 -18.59 -6.95
CA ILE A 48 -8.87 -18.96 -6.92
C ILE A 48 -8.13 -18.05 -5.93
N LEU A 49 -8.23 -16.72 -6.07
CA LEU A 49 -7.54 -15.78 -5.20
C LEU A 49 -7.92 -15.93 -3.71
N LYS A 50 -9.18 -16.24 -3.39
CA LYS A 50 -9.64 -16.44 -2.02
C LYS A 50 -9.00 -17.67 -1.36
N GLU A 51 -8.73 -18.73 -2.12
CA GLU A 51 -8.03 -19.92 -1.62
C GLU A 51 -6.61 -19.57 -1.13
N TYR A 52 -5.99 -18.55 -1.72
CA TYR A 52 -4.70 -17.99 -1.29
C TYR A 52 -4.84 -16.82 -0.30
N GLY A 53 -6.03 -16.61 0.29
CA GLY A 53 -6.28 -15.54 1.27
C GLY A 53 -6.45 -14.13 0.69
N ILE A 54 -6.51 -13.99 -0.64
CA ILE A 54 -6.60 -12.69 -1.32
C ILE A 54 -8.07 -12.32 -1.53
N THR A 55 -8.54 -11.32 -0.78
CA THR A 55 -9.93 -10.82 -0.87
C THR A 55 -10.10 -9.64 -1.83
N ARG A 56 -8.99 -9.01 -2.24
CA ARG A 56 -8.99 -7.87 -3.17
C ARG A 56 -9.40 -8.31 -4.58
N VAL A 57 -10.28 -7.52 -5.20
CA VAL A 57 -10.78 -7.80 -6.56
C VAL A 57 -9.74 -7.41 -7.62
N LEU A 58 -9.25 -8.41 -8.37
CA LEU A 58 -8.29 -8.19 -9.46
C LEU A 58 -8.91 -7.42 -10.63
N ALA A 59 -10.04 -7.89 -11.14
CA ALA A 59 -10.78 -7.27 -12.22
C ALA A 59 -12.28 -7.52 -12.08
N LYS A 60 -13.10 -6.47 -12.11
CA LYS A 60 -14.57 -6.59 -12.06
C LYS A 60 -15.14 -7.44 -13.20
N GLU A 61 -14.53 -7.35 -14.38
CA GLU A 61 -14.89 -8.16 -15.55
C GLU A 61 -14.14 -9.49 -15.62
N GLY A 62 -13.23 -9.81 -14.68
CA GLY A 62 -12.42 -11.03 -14.71
C GLY A 62 -11.66 -11.27 -16.02
N GLY A 63 -11.28 -10.21 -16.74
CA GLY A 63 -10.62 -10.31 -18.05
C GLY A 63 -11.55 -10.70 -19.21
N ARG A 64 -12.89 -10.64 -19.06
CA ARG A 64 -13.86 -11.02 -20.11
C ARG A 64 -13.92 -10.09 -21.33
N THR A 65 -13.17 -8.98 -21.37
CA THR A 65 -13.20 -8.04 -22.50
C THR A 65 -12.53 -8.64 -23.74
N SER A 66 -13.30 -8.77 -24.83
CA SER A 66 -12.97 -9.67 -25.94
C SER A 66 -12.08 -9.03 -27.01
N ARG A 67 -10.91 -9.66 -27.19
CA ARG A 67 -9.95 -9.72 -28.32
C ARG A 67 -8.57 -10.02 -27.75
N GLY A 68 -8.17 -9.28 -26.71
CA GLY A 68 -6.90 -9.50 -26.01
C GLY A 68 -6.87 -10.79 -25.20
N SER A 69 -7.95 -11.10 -24.47
CA SER A 69 -7.99 -12.27 -23.56
C SER A 69 -8.00 -13.62 -24.28
N ILE A 70 -8.70 -13.73 -25.42
CA ILE A 70 -8.67 -14.94 -26.26
C ILE A 70 -7.26 -15.17 -26.81
N ARG A 71 -6.61 -14.11 -27.32
CA ARG A 71 -5.23 -14.19 -27.82
C ARG A 71 -4.29 -14.65 -26.71
N ASN A 72 -4.38 -14.05 -25.52
CA ASN A 72 -3.56 -14.43 -24.38
C ASN A 72 -3.82 -15.88 -23.93
N MET A 73 -5.09 -16.32 -23.91
CA MET A 73 -5.45 -17.69 -23.57
C MET A 73 -4.79 -18.67 -24.54
N ARG A 74 -4.94 -18.45 -25.85
CA ARG A 74 -4.36 -19.33 -26.88
C ARG A 74 -2.83 -19.41 -26.77
N LEU A 75 -2.16 -18.26 -26.57
CA LEU A 75 -0.70 -18.22 -26.38
C LEU A 75 -0.27 -18.96 -25.12
N TYR A 76 -1.02 -18.82 -24.02
CA TYR A 76 -0.68 -19.43 -22.75
C TYR A 76 -0.97 -20.94 -22.74
N VAL A 77 -2.08 -21.41 -23.33
CA VAL A 77 -2.34 -22.83 -23.54
C VAL A 77 -1.25 -23.47 -24.41
N ALA A 78 -0.87 -22.84 -25.52
CA ALA A 78 0.23 -23.33 -26.35
C ALA A 78 1.55 -23.43 -25.58
N PHE A 79 1.83 -22.46 -24.69
CA PHE A 79 2.98 -22.51 -23.79
C PHE A 79 2.89 -23.68 -22.81
N LEU A 80 1.76 -23.86 -22.11
CA LEU A 80 1.57 -24.95 -21.16
C LEU A 80 1.66 -26.32 -21.84
N ASN A 81 1.04 -26.50 -23.01
CA ASN A 81 1.10 -27.75 -23.76
C ASN A 81 2.54 -28.07 -24.17
N LYS A 82 3.31 -27.08 -24.65
CA LYS A 82 4.74 -27.28 -24.95
C LYS A 82 5.56 -27.68 -23.72
N ARG A 83 5.23 -27.14 -22.54
CA ARG A 83 5.88 -27.55 -21.28
C ARG A 83 5.45 -28.95 -20.87
N HIS A 84 4.19 -29.31 -21.08
CA HIS A 84 3.71 -30.66 -20.84
C HIS A 84 4.38 -31.67 -21.78
N ASP A 85 4.60 -31.35 -23.06
CA ASP A 85 5.35 -32.22 -23.97
C ASP A 85 6.79 -32.46 -23.50
N GLN A 86 7.39 -31.46 -22.84
CA GLN A 86 8.77 -31.53 -22.33
C GLN A 86 8.88 -32.29 -21.00
N TYR A 87 7.92 -32.10 -20.09
CA TYR A 87 8.02 -32.54 -18.69
C TYR A 87 6.99 -33.62 -18.33
N GLY A 88 5.98 -33.86 -19.15
CA GLY A 88 4.91 -34.83 -18.90
C GLY A 88 4.21 -34.57 -17.57
N HIS A 89 4.12 -35.61 -16.74
CA HIS A 89 3.54 -35.57 -15.40
C HIS A 89 4.42 -34.84 -14.36
N SER A 90 5.67 -34.49 -14.69
CA SER A 90 6.53 -33.71 -13.79
C SER A 90 6.30 -32.20 -13.85
N LEU A 91 5.39 -31.73 -14.71
CA LEU A 91 4.99 -30.33 -14.74
C LEU A 91 4.14 -30.00 -13.50
N ASP A 92 4.72 -29.26 -12.56
CA ASP A 92 4.04 -28.80 -11.36
C ASP A 92 3.10 -27.62 -11.67
N LEU A 93 1.83 -27.93 -11.94
CA LEU A 93 0.81 -26.92 -12.20
C LEU A 93 0.39 -26.14 -10.94
N VAL A 94 0.52 -26.75 -9.76
CA VAL A 94 0.21 -26.08 -8.48
C VAL A 94 1.23 -24.97 -8.24
N GLY A 95 2.52 -25.28 -8.38
CA GLY A 95 3.59 -24.27 -8.30
C GLY A 95 3.49 -23.18 -9.39
N VAL A 96 2.98 -23.52 -10.58
CA VAL A 96 2.68 -22.51 -11.62
C VAL A 96 1.53 -21.59 -11.20
N GLU A 97 0.48 -22.13 -10.57
CA GLU A 97 -0.63 -21.31 -10.06
C GLU A 97 -0.17 -20.40 -8.92
N GLU A 98 0.59 -20.94 -7.96
CA GLU A 98 1.24 -20.18 -6.87
C GLU A 98 2.09 -19.03 -7.42
N TRP A 99 2.87 -19.29 -8.48
CA TRP A 99 3.67 -18.25 -9.12
C TRP A 99 2.81 -17.15 -9.74
N TRP A 100 1.67 -17.48 -10.37
CA TRP A 100 0.75 -16.47 -10.90
C TRP A 100 0.03 -15.69 -9.81
N VAL A 101 -0.28 -16.32 -8.68
CA VAL A 101 -0.79 -15.64 -7.49
C VAL A 101 0.23 -14.62 -6.97
N ASP A 102 1.52 -14.98 -6.92
CA ASP A 102 2.60 -14.05 -6.60
C ASP A 102 2.68 -12.89 -7.62
N GLN A 103 2.47 -13.13 -8.92
CA GLN A 103 2.39 -12.03 -9.91
C GLN A 103 1.20 -11.10 -9.66
N VAL A 104 0.06 -11.63 -9.18
CA VAL A 104 -1.10 -10.81 -8.79
C VAL A 104 -0.80 -9.97 -7.56
N LEU A 105 -0.14 -10.55 -6.56
CA LEU A 105 0.33 -9.81 -5.38
C LEU A 105 1.30 -8.70 -5.77
N LYS A 106 2.28 -8.99 -6.64
CA LYS A 106 3.20 -7.97 -7.19
C LYS A 106 2.46 -6.87 -7.96
N PHE A 107 1.44 -7.23 -8.73
CA PHE A 107 0.60 -6.24 -9.43
C PHE A 107 -0.19 -5.36 -8.45
N PHE A 108 -0.73 -5.95 -7.37
CA PHE A 108 -1.46 -5.24 -6.32
C PHE A 108 -0.56 -4.34 -5.48
N ALA A 109 0.65 -4.82 -5.17
CA ALA A 109 1.70 -4.06 -4.54
C ALA A 109 2.03 -2.85 -5.41
N ALA A 110 2.32 -3.03 -6.71
CA ALA A 110 2.70 -1.92 -7.61
C ALA A 110 1.60 -0.87 -7.91
N MET A 111 0.35 -1.09 -7.46
CA MET A 111 -0.69 -0.08 -7.65
C MET A 111 -0.47 1.11 -6.70
N PRO A 112 -0.61 2.37 -7.15
CA PRO A 112 -0.52 3.52 -6.26
C PRO A 112 -1.69 3.53 -5.26
N PHE A 113 -1.50 4.20 -4.14
CA PHE A 113 -2.61 4.61 -3.28
C PHE A 113 -3.49 5.65 -3.97
N VAL A 114 -4.75 5.78 -3.54
CA VAL A 114 -5.66 6.78 -4.09
C VAL A 114 -6.28 7.62 -2.98
N LEU A 115 -6.04 8.93 -3.03
CA LEU A 115 -6.73 9.90 -2.19
C LEU A 115 -8.08 10.26 -2.83
N HIS A 116 -9.17 9.73 -2.30
CA HIS A 116 -10.53 10.02 -2.77
C HIS A 116 -11.12 11.21 -2.04
N TYR A 117 -11.10 12.38 -2.67
CA TYR A 117 -11.74 13.56 -2.07
C TYR A 117 -13.26 13.44 -2.14
N ASP A 118 -13.90 13.33 -1.00
CA ASP A 118 -15.35 13.34 -0.85
C ASP A 118 -15.74 14.52 0.04
N SER A 119 -16.46 15.50 -0.52
CA SER A 119 -16.91 16.69 0.22
C SER A 119 -17.88 16.39 1.35
N ALA A 120 -18.52 15.22 1.36
CA ALA A 120 -19.39 14.77 2.44
C ALA A 120 -18.60 14.16 3.61
N LYS A 121 -17.34 13.76 3.41
CA LYS A 121 -16.47 13.20 4.45
C LYS A 121 -15.66 14.28 5.17
N SER A 122 -15.27 13.97 6.41
CA SER A 122 -14.34 14.82 7.14
C SER A 122 -12.91 14.69 6.59
N SER A 123 -12.09 15.75 6.73
CA SER A 123 -10.66 15.70 6.42
C SER A 123 -9.93 14.57 7.16
N ARG A 124 -10.34 14.24 8.39
CA ARG A 124 -9.79 13.12 9.15
C ARG A 124 -10.11 11.78 8.48
N SER A 125 -11.35 11.59 8.05
CA SER A 125 -11.79 10.38 7.33
C SER A 125 -11.04 10.21 6.00
N LEU A 126 -10.73 11.31 5.31
CA LEU A 126 -9.92 11.28 4.09
C LEU A 126 -8.52 10.68 4.36
N ILE A 127 -7.87 11.11 5.44
CA ILE A 127 -6.56 10.59 5.85
C ILE A 127 -6.68 9.13 6.31
N ARG A 128 -7.73 8.78 7.07
CA ARG A 128 -8.00 7.40 7.47
C ARG A 128 -8.15 6.47 6.27
N ASP A 129 -8.96 6.84 5.28
CA ASP A 129 -9.19 6.03 4.08
C ASP A 129 -7.86 5.75 3.34
N LEU A 130 -6.90 6.66 3.41
CA LEU A 130 -5.57 6.48 2.85
C LEU A 130 -4.71 5.53 3.70
N LEU A 131 -4.69 5.69 5.03
CA LEU A 131 -3.96 4.79 5.93
C LEU A 131 -4.53 3.36 5.91
N GLU A 132 -5.85 3.20 5.79
CA GLU A 132 -6.48 1.88 5.62
C GLU A 132 -6.04 1.18 4.33
N GLN A 133 -5.77 1.93 3.25
CA GLN A 133 -5.20 1.35 2.03
C GLN A 133 -3.78 0.82 2.28
N ALA A 134 -2.97 1.58 3.03
CA ALA A 134 -1.64 1.15 3.42
C ALA A 134 -1.68 -0.10 4.32
N GLU A 135 -2.64 -0.17 5.25
CA GLU A 135 -2.82 -1.34 6.13
C GLU A 135 -3.19 -2.59 5.36
N ARG A 136 -4.11 -2.47 4.40
CA ARG A 136 -4.49 -3.60 3.53
C ARG A 136 -3.27 -4.10 2.75
N ARG A 137 -2.46 -3.20 2.19
CA ARG A 137 -1.23 -3.58 1.49
C ARG A 137 -0.21 -4.25 2.41
N GLN A 138 -0.04 -3.73 3.63
CA GLN A 138 0.86 -4.33 4.60
C GLN A 138 0.44 -5.75 4.99
N LYS A 139 -0.87 -6.02 5.12
CA LYS A 139 -1.38 -7.39 5.36
C LYS A 139 -1.13 -8.34 4.20
N GLU A 140 -1.11 -7.83 2.97
CA GLU A 140 -0.84 -8.60 1.74
C GLU A 140 0.66 -8.84 1.52
N SER A 141 1.56 -8.16 2.24
CA SER A 141 3.02 -8.22 2.07
C SER A 141 3.73 -8.42 3.41
N ALA A 142 4.03 -9.68 3.76
CA ALA A 142 4.69 -10.02 5.02
C ALA A 142 6.06 -9.31 5.17
N GLY A 143 6.28 -8.65 6.31
CA GLY A 143 7.53 -7.97 6.64
C GLY A 143 7.67 -6.52 6.13
N ALA A 144 6.68 -5.98 5.42
CA ALA A 144 6.72 -4.60 4.94
C ALA A 144 6.21 -3.60 6.00
N THR A 145 6.88 -2.45 6.16
CA THR A 145 6.47 -1.36 7.06
C THR A 145 5.64 -0.28 6.34
N VAL A 146 4.74 -0.70 5.44
CA VAL A 146 4.03 0.21 4.51
C VAL A 146 3.29 1.33 5.23
N VAL A 147 2.55 1.01 6.30
CA VAL A 147 1.74 2.03 7.01
C VAL A 147 2.64 3.04 7.71
N GLY A 148 3.72 2.57 8.35
CA GLY A 148 4.71 3.43 9.01
C GLY A 148 5.37 4.39 8.02
N THR A 149 5.83 3.86 6.88
CA THR A 149 6.43 4.65 5.80
C THR A 149 5.48 5.69 5.23
N VAL A 150 4.23 5.30 4.91
CA VAL A 150 3.21 6.24 4.41
C VAL A 150 2.94 7.33 5.45
N LEU A 151 2.80 6.97 6.73
CA LEU A 151 2.53 7.93 7.78
C LEU A 151 3.70 8.91 7.98
N GLN A 152 4.94 8.43 8.05
CA GLN A 152 6.14 9.25 8.18
C GLN A 152 6.25 10.26 7.03
N HIS A 153 6.08 9.82 5.78
CA HIS A 153 6.15 10.71 4.61
C HIS A 153 4.97 11.69 4.54
N LEU A 154 3.77 11.33 5.03
CA LEU A 154 2.65 12.27 5.15
C LEU A 154 2.93 13.35 6.20
N VAL A 155 3.53 12.98 7.34
CA VAL A 155 3.98 13.94 8.35
C VAL A 155 5.08 14.84 7.77
N GLY A 156 6.07 14.27 7.09
CA GLY A 156 7.10 15.05 6.40
C GLY A 156 6.52 16.04 5.38
N ALA A 157 5.55 15.61 4.57
CA ALA A 157 4.87 16.47 3.61
C ALA A 157 4.10 17.60 4.32
N LYS A 158 3.39 17.30 5.43
CA LYS A 158 2.70 18.29 6.26
C LYS A 158 3.67 19.36 6.75
N LEU A 159 4.81 18.95 7.30
CA LEU A 159 5.83 19.85 7.83
C LEU A 159 6.47 20.69 6.72
N SER A 160 6.76 20.10 5.57
CA SER A 160 7.34 20.79 4.41
C SER A 160 6.41 21.85 3.83
N LEU A 161 5.10 21.60 3.80
CA LEU A 161 4.12 22.61 3.39
C LEU A 161 4.08 23.83 4.33
N LEU A 162 4.39 23.64 5.60
CA LEU A 162 4.38 24.71 6.60
C LEU A 162 5.71 25.48 6.62
N MET A 163 6.83 24.77 6.51
CA MET A 163 8.18 25.28 6.80
C MET A 163 9.08 25.42 5.56
N GLY A 164 8.70 24.84 4.42
CA GLY A 164 9.53 24.79 3.21
C GLY A 164 10.59 23.70 3.24
N GLU A 165 11.71 23.93 2.54
CA GLU A 165 12.79 22.94 2.32
C GLU A 165 13.68 22.67 3.55
N THR A 166 13.37 23.26 4.70
CA THR A 166 14.14 23.09 5.95
C THR A 166 13.93 21.72 6.60
N VAL A 167 12.89 20.98 6.21
CA VAL A 167 12.60 19.65 6.75
C VAL A 167 13.46 18.61 6.04
N MET A 168 14.36 17.96 6.79
CA MET A 168 15.12 16.83 6.29
C MET A 168 14.25 15.57 6.25
N HIS A 169 14.27 14.87 5.11
CA HIS A 169 13.54 13.62 4.89
C HIS A 169 14.51 12.46 4.74
N HIS A 170 14.07 11.28 5.19
CA HIS A 170 14.84 10.06 5.14
C HIS A 170 14.00 8.92 4.58
N GLY A 171 14.63 7.98 3.87
CA GLY A 171 13.96 6.76 3.43
C GLY A 171 13.72 5.82 4.60
N ALA A 172 12.60 5.10 4.59
CA ALA A 172 12.20 4.18 5.65
C ALA A 172 13.15 3.00 5.84
N SER A 173 13.95 2.67 4.82
CA SER A 173 14.96 1.60 4.85
C SER A 173 16.31 2.02 5.45
N VAL A 174 16.51 3.30 5.78
CA VAL A 174 17.76 3.78 6.36
C VAL A 174 17.74 3.50 7.87
N ALA A 175 18.34 2.37 8.28
CA ALA A 175 18.36 1.90 9.66
C ALA A 175 18.81 2.98 10.67
N ASP A 176 18.03 3.15 11.73
CA ASP A 176 18.27 4.10 12.83
C ASP A 176 19.65 3.93 13.46
N GLU A 177 20.12 2.70 13.66
CA GLU A 177 21.39 2.39 14.37
C GLU A 177 22.65 2.88 13.66
N GLN A 178 22.65 2.97 12.33
CA GLN A 178 23.82 3.47 11.58
C GLN A 178 23.84 5.00 11.46
N SER A 179 22.74 5.69 11.78
CA SER A 179 22.59 7.12 11.52
C SER A 179 22.67 8.01 12.76
N GLY A 180 22.63 7.44 13.97
CA GLY A 180 22.68 8.23 15.21
C GLY A 180 21.52 9.22 15.35
N ARG A 181 20.36 8.93 14.75
CA ARG A 181 19.22 9.84 14.73
C ARG A 181 18.45 9.81 16.05
N ASP A 182 18.20 11.01 16.56
CA ASP A 182 17.43 11.23 17.78
C ASP A 182 15.91 11.27 17.56
N ALA A 183 15.44 11.39 16.31
CA ALA A 183 14.03 11.49 15.91
C ALA A 183 13.82 11.25 14.40
N ASP A 184 12.56 11.08 13.96
CA ASP A 184 12.22 11.06 12.52
C ASP A 184 12.36 12.43 11.87
N PHE A 185 11.99 13.48 12.62
CA PHE A 185 12.23 14.88 12.23
C PHE A 185 12.73 15.68 13.44
N SER A 186 13.79 16.46 13.24
CA SER A 186 14.29 17.42 14.21
C SER A 186 13.99 18.83 13.71
N ILE A 187 13.17 19.59 14.45
CA ILE A 187 12.75 20.94 14.10
C ILE A 187 13.06 21.85 15.29
N GLU A 188 14.07 22.70 15.17
CA GLU A 188 14.55 23.54 16.27
C GLU A 188 14.81 22.68 17.52
N ASP A 189 14.11 22.92 18.64
CA ASP A 189 14.20 22.14 19.87
C ASP A 189 13.21 20.96 19.93
N VAL A 190 12.45 20.68 18.87
CA VAL A 190 11.43 19.63 18.83
C VAL A 190 11.92 18.36 18.13
N ALA A 191 11.79 17.23 18.81
CA ALA A 191 12.08 15.89 18.31
C ALA A 191 10.78 15.17 17.96
N VAL A 192 10.42 15.11 16.68
CA VAL A 192 9.19 14.49 16.20
C VAL A 192 9.41 13.02 15.89
N HIS A 193 8.66 12.16 16.57
CA HIS A 193 8.64 10.71 16.37
C HIS A 193 7.31 10.28 15.77
N VAL A 194 7.35 9.56 14.66
CA VAL A 194 6.18 9.10 13.92
C VAL A 194 6.09 7.59 14.01
N THR A 195 5.00 7.06 14.58
CA THR A 195 4.84 5.62 14.72
C THR A 195 3.38 5.17 14.68
N THR A 196 3.12 4.00 14.10
CA THR A 196 1.81 3.35 14.19
C THR A 196 1.66 2.48 15.44
N SER A 197 2.77 2.15 16.09
CA SER A 197 2.83 1.28 17.26
C SER A 197 3.88 1.81 18.23
N PRO A 198 3.49 2.69 19.17
CA PRO A 198 4.38 3.16 20.23
C PRO A 198 4.93 1.99 21.06
N THR A 199 6.21 2.06 21.41
CA THR A 199 6.90 1.04 22.22
C THR A 199 7.62 1.69 23.39
N GLU A 200 7.96 0.92 24.42
CA GLU A 200 8.82 1.41 25.50
C GLU A 200 10.19 1.91 24.99
N GLY A 201 10.71 1.29 23.92
CA GLY A 201 11.95 1.73 23.28
C GLY A 201 11.84 3.16 22.76
N LEU A 202 10.71 3.52 22.16
CA LEU A 202 10.43 4.90 21.76
C LEU A 202 10.37 5.84 22.97
N ILE A 203 9.70 5.45 24.05
CA ILE A 203 9.61 6.31 25.24
C ILE A 203 10.98 6.54 25.89
N ARG A 204 11.87 5.52 25.86
CA ARG A 204 13.27 5.68 26.27
C ARG A 204 14.03 6.67 25.38
N LYS A 205 13.83 6.64 24.05
CA LYS A 205 14.38 7.67 23.14
C LYS A 205 13.87 9.06 23.53
N CYS A 206 12.56 9.22 23.78
CA CYS A 206 11.98 10.49 24.21
C CYS A 206 12.58 10.99 25.54
N ARG A 207 12.90 10.10 26.48
CA ARG A 207 13.63 10.47 27.70
C ARG A 207 15.03 10.99 27.39
N ALA A 208 15.77 10.32 26.52
CA ALA A 208 17.08 10.79 26.09
C ALA A 208 17.00 12.16 25.37
N ASN A 209 15.98 12.38 24.54
CA ASN A 209 15.73 13.70 23.94
C ASN A 209 15.55 14.78 25.03
N ILE A 210 14.74 14.49 26.06
CA ILE A 210 14.49 15.39 27.19
C ILE A 210 15.78 15.74 27.95
N GLU A 211 16.65 14.75 28.19
CA GLU A 211 17.95 14.94 28.85
C GLU A 211 18.90 15.81 28.01
N ASN A 212 18.73 15.82 26.69
CA ASN A 212 19.44 16.67 25.75
C ASN A 212 18.73 18.01 25.46
N ASN A 213 17.78 18.43 26.31
CA ASN A 213 16.98 19.66 26.18
C ASN A 213 16.11 19.75 24.92
N LEU A 214 15.74 18.61 24.33
CA LEU A 214 14.75 18.55 23.25
C LEU A 214 13.36 18.26 23.80
N ARG A 215 12.34 18.72 23.08
CA ARG A 215 10.91 18.49 23.35
C ARG A 215 10.39 17.36 22.46
N PRO A 216 10.11 16.17 23.00
CA PRO A 216 9.60 15.07 22.18
C PRO A 216 8.13 15.29 21.83
N LEU A 217 7.81 15.11 20.55
CA LEU A 217 6.45 15.07 20.03
C LEU A 217 6.23 13.71 19.36
N ILE A 218 5.29 12.92 19.88
CA ILE A 218 4.90 11.65 19.28
C ILE A 218 3.66 11.88 18.42
N VAL A 219 3.74 11.58 17.12
CA VAL A 219 2.61 11.53 16.20
C VAL A 219 2.27 10.06 15.93
N THR A 220 1.10 9.59 16.38
CA THR A 220 0.76 8.16 16.32
C THR A 220 -0.71 7.87 16.07
N THR A 221 -0.98 6.71 15.48
CA THR A 221 -2.35 6.15 15.36
C THR A 221 -2.84 5.50 16.66
N ASN A 222 -1.96 5.23 17.64
CA ASN A 222 -2.32 4.65 18.93
C ASN A 222 -1.94 5.57 20.10
N LYS A 223 -2.65 6.70 20.19
CA LYS A 223 -2.40 7.75 21.19
C LYS A 223 -2.51 7.26 22.63
N GLU A 224 -3.53 6.45 22.95
CA GLU A 224 -3.74 5.96 24.32
C GLU A 224 -2.60 5.05 24.79
N LEU A 225 -2.06 4.20 23.91
CA LEU A 225 -0.89 3.38 24.23
C LEU A 225 0.34 4.25 24.50
N ALA A 226 0.63 5.25 23.65
CA ALA A 226 1.74 6.16 23.89
C ALA A 226 1.62 6.89 25.23
N ILE A 227 0.42 7.41 25.56
CA ILE A 227 0.17 8.07 26.85
C ILE A 227 0.39 7.09 28.01
N GLY A 228 -0.14 5.86 27.91
CA GLY A 228 0.06 4.83 28.93
C GLY A 228 1.53 4.49 29.16
N LEU A 229 2.31 4.33 28.09
CA LEU A 229 3.75 4.08 28.19
C LEU A 229 4.51 5.27 28.78
N SER A 230 4.17 6.50 28.41
CA SER A 230 4.79 7.72 28.98
C SER A 230 4.53 7.86 30.49
N ARG A 231 3.34 7.47 30.97
CA ARG A 231 3.01 7.45 32.40
C ARG A 231 3.83 6.43 33.18
N ASN A 232 4.05 5.24 32.61
CA ASN A 232 4.90 4.22 33.24
C ASN A 232 6.34 4.74 33.43
N GLU A 233 6.82 5.55 32.49
CA GLU A 233 8.13 6.19 32.53
C GLU A 233 8.13 7.57 33.22
N LYS A 234 7.00 8.04 33.77
CA LYS A 234 6.85 9.31 34.50
C LYS A 234 7.33 10.55 33.72
N ILE A 235 7.08 10.58 32.41
CA ILE A 235 7.44 11.68 31.51
C ILE A 235 6.25 12.20 30.70
N GLU A 236 5.03 11.81 31.06
CA GLU A 236 3.79 12.18 30.39
C GLU A 236 3.56 13.70 30.30
N ASP A 237 4.00 14.47 31.30
CA ASP A 237 3.89 15.93 31.32
C ASP A 237 5.04 16.63 30.57
N ARG A 238 5.96 15.85 29.98
CA ARG A 238 7.15 16.33 29.25
C ARG A 238 7.18 15.88 27.79
N ILE A 239 6.14 15.20 27.33
CA ILE A 239 6.00 14.71 25.96
C ILE A 239 4.62 15.09 25.44
N ASP A 240 4.57 15.63 24.23
CA ASP A 240 3.30 15.80 23.52
C ASP A 240 2.95 14.55 22.71
N VAL A 241 1.69 14.13 22.73
CA VAL A 241 1.19 12.99 21.95
C VAL A 241 -0.01 13.41 21.10
N PHE A 242 0.20 13.43 19.78
CA PHE A 242 -0.82 13.79 18.79
C PHE A 242 -1.34 12.55 18.06
N GLU A 243 -2.65 12.53 17.83
CA GLU A 243 -3.29 11.52 16.99
C GLU A 243 -2.99 11.86 15.52
N ALA A 244 -2.41 10.89 14.81
CA ALA A 244 -1.86 11.06 13.47
C ALA A 244 -2.88 11.59 12.45
N GLU A 245 -4.09 11.03 12.39
CA GLU A 245 -5.11 11.43 11.43
C GLU A 245 -5.57 12.87 11.68
N GLN A 246 -5.80 13.24 12.96
CA GLN A 246 -6.15 14.61 13.35
C GLN A 246 -5.03 15.60 13.06
N PHE A 247 -3.78 15.24 13.38
CA PHE A 247 -2.62 16.06 13.10
C PHE A 247 -2.49 16.37 11.60
N LEU A 248 -2.64 15.37 10.74
CA LEU A 248 -2.62 15.58 9.29
C LEU A 248 -3.84 16.38 8.79
N ALA A 249 -5.03 16.08 9.31
CA ALA A 249 -6.26 16.77 8.93
C ALA A 249 -6.26 18.26 9.29
N SER A 250 -5.55 18.66 10.35
CA SER A 250 -5.48 20.06 10.80
C SER A 250 -4.90 20.96 9.70
N ASN A 251 -3.84 20.53 9.01
CA ASN A 251 -3.24 21.31 7.91
C ASN A 251 -4.23 21.56 6.77
N LEU A 252 -5.11 20.60 6.48
CA LEU A 252 -6.12 20.77 5.46
C LEU A 252 -7.05 21.93 5.79
N TYR A 253 -7.43 22.09 7.06
CA TYR A 253 -8.22 23.22 7.52
C TYR A 253 -7.41 24.52 7.59
N GLU A 254 -6.24 24.48 8.21
CA GLU A 254 -5.40 25.66 8.47
C GLU A 254 -4.93 26.30 7.16
N LEU A 255 -4.23 25.54 6.30
CA LEU A 255 -3.74 26.03 5.00
C LEU A 255 -4.89 26.24 4.00
N GLY A 256 -5.96 25.46 4.14
CA GLY A 256 -7.18 25.60 3.36
C GLY A 256 -8.07 26.77 3.78
N LYS A 257 -7.68 27.55 4.80
CA LYS A 257 -8.44 28.67 5.36
C LYS A 257 -9.88 28.29 5.70
N PHE A 258 -10.08 27.07 6.17
CA PHE A 258 -11.37 26.47 6.53
C PHE A 258 -12.42 26.41 5.40
N ALA A 259 -12.05 26.78 4.16
CA ALA A 259 -12.95 26.79 3.02
C ALA A 259 -12.93 25.44 2.29
N SER A 260 -14.08 24.97 1.79
CA SER A 260 -14.16 23.69 1.06
C SER A 260 -13.17 23.61 -0.12
N LYS A 261 -13.14 24.66 -0.95
CA LYS A 261 -12.18 24.76 -2.08
C LYS A 261 -10.73 24.77 -1.59
N GLY A 262 -10.45 25.47 -0.49
CA GLY A 262 -9.11 25.54 0.09
C GLY A 262 -8.63 24.20 0.65
N ARG A 263 -9.50 23.46 1.35
CA ARG A 263 -9.21 22.09 1.82
C ARG A 263 -8.88 21.15 0.67
N HIS A 264 -9.66 21.21 -0.41
CA HIS A 264 -9.38 20.42 -1.61
C HIS A 264 -8.02 20.76 -2.24
N THR A 265 -7.71 22.05 -2.42
CA THR A 265 -6.40 22.48 -2.94
C THR A 265 -5.26 22.02 -2.03
N THR A 266 -5.41 22.18 -0.72
CA THR A 266 -4.40 21.78 0.26
C THR A 266 -4.17 20.27 0.25
N ALA A 267 -5.23 19.47 0.13
CA ALA A 267 -5.11 18.02 0.04
C ALA A 267 -4.30 17.58 -1.20
N ARG A 268 -4.45 18.29 -2.33
CA ARG A 268 -3.64 18.05 -3.52
C ARG A 268 -2.18 18.42 -3.31
N GLN A 269 -1.92 19.58 -2.69
CA GLN A 269 -0.56 20.02 -2.35
C GLN A 269 0.14 19.05 -1.40
N LEU A 270 -0.59 18.50 -0.42
CA LEU A 270 -0.06 17.47 0.49
C LEU A 270 0.36 16.22 -0.28
N VAL A 271 -0.45 15.75 -1.21
CA VAL A 271 -0.13 14.59 -2.06
C VAL A 271 1.04 14.88 -3.00
N GLU A 272 1.10 16.07 -3.58
CA GLU A 272 2.21 16.49 -4.44
C GLU A 272 3.52 16.51 -3.66
N GLU A 273 3.54 17.10 -2.46
CA GLU A 273 4.73 17.15 -1.61
C GLU A 273 5.14 15.76 -1.10
N TYR A 274 4.17 14.95 -0.65
CA TYR A 274 4.39 13.55 -0.29
C TYR A 274 5.05 12.77 -1.44
N ASN A 275 4.53 12.90 -2.66
CA ASN A 275 5.06 12.15 -3.80
C ASN A 275 6.46 12.61 -4.21
N LYS A 276 6.81 13.89 -4.01
CA LYS A 276 8.19 14.37 -4.20
C LYS A 276 9.13 13.71 -3.20
N ILE A 277 8.74 13.65 -1.93
CA ILE A 277 9.52 12.99 -0.87
C ILE A 277 9.73 11.51 -1.21
N VAL A 278 8.65 10.77 -1.50
CA VAL A 278 8.71 9.35 -1.91
C VAL A 278 9.63 9.16 -3.12
N SER A 279 9.48 9.98 -4.17
CA SER A 279 10.30 9.83 -5.39
C SER A 279 11.79 10.08 -5.16
N LYS A 280 12.15 10.87 -4.13
CA LYS A 280 13.53 11.20 -3.80
C LYS A 280 14.16 10.22 -2.81
N HIS A 281 13.37 9.68 -1.89
CA HIS A 281 13.88 8.94 -0.73
C HIS A 281 13.49 7.45 -0.72
N GLU A 282 12.55 7.02 -1.57
CA GLU A 282 12.10 5.64 -1.64
C GLU A 282 12.30 5.05 -3.04
N THR A 283 12.58 3.76 -3.10
CA THR A 283 12.70 3.02 -4.37
C THR A 283 11.42 2.31 -4.78
N ASP A 284 10.46 2.18 -3.86
CA ASP A 284 9.19 1.50 -4.12
C ASP A 284 8.16 2.46 -4.75
N PRO A 285 7.86 2.36 -6.06
CA PRO A 285 6.88 3.22 -6.72
C PRO A 285 5.45 2.95 -6.24
N SER A 286 5.20 1.86 -5.51
CA SER A 286 3.88 1.57 -4.96
C SER A 286 3.41 2.62 -3.96
N LEU A 287 4.36 3.27 -3.27
CA LEU A 287 4.07 4.22 -2.20
C LEU A 287 3.42 5.51 -2.71
N ILE A 288 3.46 5.76 -4.02
CA ILE A 288 2.88 6.95 -4.65
C ILE A 288 1.37 7.03 -4.41
N ILE A 289 0.89 8.24 -4.13
CA ILE A 289 -0.52 8.55 -3.98
C ILE A 289 -1.02 9.28 -5.24
N LYS A 290 -2.13 8.82 -5.81
CA LYS A 290 -2.86 9.54 -6.86
C LYS A 290 -4.06 10.24 -6.26
N VAL A 291 -4.37 11.44 -6.76
CA VAL A 291 -5.64 12.10 -6.44
C VAL A 291 -6.73 11.45 -7.30
N GLY A 292 -7.71 10.82 -6.65
CA GLY A 292 -8.87 10.24 -7.30
C GLY A 292 -9.74 11.33 -7.95
N LYS A 293 -10.45 10.95 -9.03
CA LYS A 293 -11.52 11.79 -9.58
C LYS A 293 -12.78 11.69 -8.73
#